data_AF-C9SNR5-F1
#
_entry.id   AF-C9SNR5-F1
#
_cell.length_a   1.000
_cell.length_b   1.000
_cell.length_c   1.000
_cell.angle_alpha   90.00
_cell.angle_beta   90.00
_cell.angle_gamma   90.00
#
_symmetry.space_group_name_H-M   'P 1'
#
loop_
_entity.id
_entity.type
_entity.pdbx_description
1 polymer ?
#
loop_
_entity_poly.entity_id
_entity_poly.type
_entity_poly.pdbx_seq_one_letter_code
_entity_poly.pdbx_strand_id
1 'polypeptide(L)'
;MTLAIIPIPLATARQIIPAQYTILESAYRSLLPSFPADMYPVLLQAGHDHDIRYLEFTIPDFSRSGFEFPFLDLLGDGYSVFRWAPEQMITASNKGAIDGSEAYGTVVHPSTFAPQCDAYATLSGGSTFFKATSNSTYMSLEYSRLPSCKTVPYPLSFFKNVTNQPIFVNGKQCDQMIRLFDTPLSKGAFAPSPVKAKIEANVGPFPDATSFKEVFGFQIATPFIENNYLSCDTLKGYQGANL
;
A
#
# COMPACT_ATOMS: atom_id res chain seq x y z
N MET A 1 1.10 -7.00 8.11
CA MET A 1 0.26 -6.31 7.10
C MET A 1 0.02 -7.21 5.91
N THR A 2 -0.96 -6.85 5.09
CA THR A 2 -1.18 -7.42 3.76
C THR A 2 -0.79 -6.39 2.70
N LEU A 3 0.00 -6.85 1.73
CA LEU A 3 0.34 -6.13 0.51
C LEU A 3 -0.28 -6.88 -0.66
N ALA A 4 -1.00 -6.19 -1.55
CA ALA A 4 -1.63 -6.85 -2.69
C ALA A 4 -1.62 -5.97 -3.94
N ILE A 5 -1.56 -6.59 -5.13
CA ILE A 5 -1.60 -5.87 -6.41
C ILE A 5 -2.94 -6.12 -7.07
N ILE A 6 -3.63 -5.03 -7.36
CA ILE A 6 -4.91 -5.00 -8.03
C ILE A 6 -4.67 -4.54 -9.47
N PRO A 7 -4.76 -5.42 -10.47
CA PRO A 7 -4.71 -5.01 -11.85
C PRO A 7 -6.02 -4.30 -12.21
N ILE A 8 -5.92 -3.04 -12.64
CA ILE A 8 -7.04 -2.27 -13.19
C ILE A 8 -6.72 -1.88 -14.63
N PRO A 9 -7.73 -1.62 -15.50
CA PRO A 9 -7.47 -1.08 -16.82
C PRO A 9 -6.65 0.20 -16.73
N LEU A 10 -5.64 0.35 -17.58
CA LEU A 10 -4.79 1.55 -17.63
C LEU A 10 -5.64 2.81 -17.90
N ALA A 11 -6.70 2.69 -18.69
CA ALA A 11 -7.68 3.76 -18.90
C ALA A 11 -8.37 4.20 -17.59
N THR A 12 -8.73 3.26 -16.71
CA THR A 12 -9.27 3.56 -15.38
C THR A 12 -8.23 4.26 -14.51
N ALA A 13 -6.99 3.79 -14.52
CA ALA A 13 -5.89 4.44 -13.80
C ALA A 13 -5.72 5.90 -14.26
N ARG A 14 -5.82 6.18 -15.56
CA ARG A 14 -5.75 7.53 -16.12
C ARG A 14 -6.92 8.45 -15.80
N GLN A 15 -8.10 7.90 -15.52
CA GLN A 15 -9.24 8.69 -15.04
C GLN A 15 -9.08 9.09 -13.56
N ILE A 16 -8.37 8.26 -12.80
CA ILE A 16 -8.19 8.40 -11.35
C ILE A 16 -6.98 9.27 -11.02
N ILE A 17 -5.83 9.00 -11.65
CA ILE A 17 -4.57 9.67 -11.37
C ILE A 17 -4.62 11.09 -11.97
N PRO A 18 -4.21 12.14 -11.22
CA PRO A 18 -4.19 13.49 -11.74
C PRO A 18 -3.39 13.60 -13.04
N ALA A 19 -3.97 14.26 -14.05
CA ALA A 19 -3.49 14.23 -15.43
C ALA A 19 -2.06 14.78 -15.61
N GLN A 20 -1.57 15.60 -14.68
CA GLN A 20 -0.20 16.12 -14.70
C GLN A 20 0.86 15.05 -14.43
N TYR A 21 0.49 13.89 -13.86
CA TYR A 21 1.44 12.83 -13.53
C TYR A 21 1.47 11.76 -14.63
N THR A 22 2.64 11.56 -15.22
CA THR A 22 2.83 10.51 -16.23
C THR A 22 2.97 9.15 -15.54
N ILE A 23 2.20 8.15 -15.98
CA ILE A 23 2.44 6.74 -15.62
C ILE A 23 3.65 6.23 -16.41
N LEU A 24 4.68 5.80 -15.70
CA LEU A 24 5.91 5.22 -16.26
C LEU A 24 5.72 3.74 -16.54
N GLU A 25 5.04 3.40 -17.64
CA GLU A 25 4.75 2.01 -17.99
C GLU A 25 5.98 1.13 -18.15
N SER A 26 7.05 1.68 -18.74
CA SER A 26 8.32 0.98 -18.89
C SER A 26 8.88 0.50 -17.55
N ALA A 27 8.69 1.27 -16.47
CA ALA A 27 9.19 0.94 -15.15
C ALA A 27 8.53 -0.34 -14.61
N TYR A 28 7.20 -0.40 -14.53
CA TYR A 28 6.54 -1.59 -13.99
C TYR A 28 6.57 -2.78 -14.94
N ARG A 29 6.57 -2.55 -16.27
CA ARG A 29 6.69 -3.64 -17.25
C ARG A 29 8.07 -4.28 -17.23
N SER A 30 9.13 -3.52 -16.90
CA SER A 30 10.47 -4.10 -16.69
C SER A 30 10.53 -5.04 -15.49
N LEU A 31 9.72 -4.76 -14.45
CA LEU A 31 9.63 -5.57 -13.23
C LEU A 31 8.62 -6.72 -13.34
N LEU A 32 7.58 -6.55 -14.16
CA LEU A 32 6.55 -7.55 -14.43
C LEU A 32 6.37 -7.73 -15.96
N PRO A 33 7.29 -8.42 -16.65
CA PRO A 33 7.22 -8.56 -18.11
C PRO A 33 5.96 -9.29 -18.60
N SER A 34 5.36 -10.13 -17.74
CA SER A 34 4.12 -10.87 -18.01
C SER A 34 2.87 -10.17 -17.47
N PHE A 35 2.98 -8.93 -16.95
CA PHE A 35 1.80 -8.18 -16.52
C PHE A 35 0.86 -7.98 -17.70
N PRO A 36 -0.47 -8.13 -17.53
CA PRO A 36 -1.38 -8.03 -18.65
C PRO A 36 -1.23 -6.71 -19.42
N ALA A 37 -1.38 -6.79 -20.74
CA ALA A 37 -1.45 -5.60 -21.59
C ALA A 37 -2.60 -4.70 -21.13
N ASP A 38 -2.43 -3.39 -21.33
CA ASP A 38 -3.44 -2.38 -21.00
C ASP A 38 -3.93 -2.36 -19.54
N MET A 39 -3.15 -2.95 -18.62
CA MET A 39 -3.41 -2.92 -17.18
C MET A 39 -2.36 -2.09 -16.43
N TYR A 40 -2.76 -1.60 -15.25
CA TYR A 40 -1.96 -0.86 -14.30
C TYR A 40 -1.98 -1.54 -12.91
N PRO A 41 -0.83 -1.69 -12.22
CA PRO A 41 -0.76 -2.35 -10.92
C PRO A 41 -1.03 -1.37 -9.77
N VAL A 42 -2.29 -1.29 -9.30
CA VAL A 42 -2.60 -0.58 -8.05
C VAL A 42 -2.07 -1.38 -6.88
N LEU A 43 -1.44 -0.71 -5.91
CA LEU A 43 -1.02 -1.30 -4.66
C LEU A 43 -2.09 -1.10 -3.60
N LEU A 44 -2.52 -2.18 -2.96
CA LEU A 44 -3.25 -2.14 -1.71
C LEU A 44 -2.26 -2.38 -0.56
N GLN A 45 -2.30 -1.49 0.43
CA GLN A 45 -1.69 -1.75 1.74
C GLN A 45 -2.77 -1.77 2.81
N ALA A 46 -2.77 -2.79 3.65
CA ALA A 46 -3.67 -2.88 4.80
C ALA A 46 -2.94 -3.55 5.97
N GLY A 47 -2.86 -2.90 7.13
CA GLY A 47 -2.06 -3.42 8.21
C GLY A 47 -2.24 -2.69 9.53
N HIS A 48 -1.65 -3.31 10.55
CA HIS A 48 -1.49 -2.75 11.88
C HIS A 48 -0.03 -2.30 12.02
N ASP A 49 0.17 -1.00 12.20
CA ASP A 49 1.44 -0.37 12.51
C ASP A 49 1.57 -0.28 14.04
N HIS A 50 2.70 -0.74 14.56
CA HIS A 50 2.98 -0.79 15.99
C HIS A 50 4.43 -0.40 16.26
N ASP A 51 4.71 -0.03 17.51
CA ASP A 51 6.06 0.38 17.96
C ASP A 51 6.63 1.58 17.19
N ILE A 52 5.77 2.52 16.79
CA ILE A 52 6.17 3.71 16.02
C ILE A 52 6.82 4.74 16.92
N ARG A 53 8.08 5.09 16.62
CA ARG A 53 8.90 5.98 17.46
C ARG A 53 9.66 7.00 16.63
N TYR A 54 9.76 8.21 17.16
CA TYR A 54 10.62 9.28 16.67
C TYR A 54 11.26 10.00 17.87
N LEU A 55 12.56 9.77 18.10
CA LEU A 55 13.25 10.22 19.30
C LEU A 55 12.49 9.78 20.57
N GLU A 56 12.05 10.72 21.41
CA GLU A 56 11.26 10.44 22.62
C GLU A 56 9.75 10.34 22.36
N PHE A 57 9.30 10.69 21.15
CA PHE A 57 7.89 10.61 20.77
C PHE A 57 7.52 9.20 20.34
N THR A 58 6.36 8.73 20.82
CA THR A 58 5.77 7.45 20.43
C THR A 58 4.39 7.73 19.87
N ILE A 59 4.09 7.18 18.70
CA ILE A 59 2.74 7.16 18.15
C ILE A 59 2.10 5.85 18.63
N PRO A 60 0.91 5.88 19.26
CA PRO A 60 0.23 4.66 19.67
C PRO A 60 0.03 3.70 18.49
N ASP A 61 -0.13 2.42 18.74
CA ASP A 61 -0.42 1.47 17.67
C ASP A 61 -1.71 1.84 16.93
N PHE A 62 -1.74 1.62 15.63
CA PHE A 62 -2.91 1.92 14.80
C PHE A 62 -2.98 1.00 13.58
N SER A 63 -4.17 0.94 13.01
CA SER A 63 -4.44 0.23 11.78
C SER A 63 -4.69 1.23 10.67
N ARG A 64 -4.26 0.87 9.47
CA ARG A 64 -4.55 1.64 8.27
C ARG A 64 -4.79 0.76 7.06
N SER A 65 -5.52 1.30 6.10
CA SER A 65 -5.69 0.68 4.78
C SER A 65 -5.97 1.71 3.71
N GLY A 66 -5.48 1.47 2.49
CA GLY A 66 -5.72 2.36 1.36
C GLY A 66 -5.22 1.80 0.04
N PHE A 67 -5.62 2.48 -1.03
CA PHE A 67 -5.13 2.24 -2.38
C PHE A 67 -4.03 3.26 -2.72
N GLU A 68 -3.00 2.78 -3.39
CA GLU A 68 -1.86 3.59 -3.78
C GLU A 68 -1.50 3.30 -5.23
N PHE A 69 -1.06 4.36 -5.92
CA PHE A 69 -0.87 4.40 -7.37
C PHE A 69 0.63 4.61 -7.65
N PRO A 70 1.41 3.53 -7.81
CA PRO A 70 2.86 3.57 -8.03
C PRO A 70 3.27 3.94 -9.48
N PHE A 71 4.57 4.04 -9.74
CA PHE A 71 5.12 4.28 -11.09
C PHE A 71 4.68 5.61 -11.70
N LEU A 72 4.58 6.66 -10.89
CA LEU A 72 4.24 7.99 -11.35
C LEU A 72 5.47 8.88 -11.45
N ASP A 73 5.55 9.62 -12.55
CA ASP A 73 6.54 10.67 -12.77
C ASP A 73 6.04 11.98 -12.19
N LEU A 74 6.35 12.19 -10.91
CA LEU A 74 6.04 13.43 -10.20
C LEU A 74 6.90 14.60 -10.70
N LEU A 75 8.15 14.33 -11.09
CA LEU A 75 9.14 15.36 -11.40
C LEU A 75 9.18 15.74 -12.88
N GLY A 76 8.49 14.98 -13.74
CA GLY A 76 8.50 15.16 -15.19
C GLY A 76 9.85 14.80 -15.83
N ASP A 77 10.66 13.96 -15.18
CA ASP A 77 12.00 13.59 -15.67
C ASP A 77 12.03 12.27 -16.44
N GLY A 78 10.90 11.55 -16.49
CA GLY A 78 10.74 10.31 -17.25
C GLY A 78 11.35 9.06 -16.60
N TYR A 79 11.90 9.14 -15.38
CA TYR A 79 12.54 7.99 -14.75
C TYR A 79 12.45 7.92 -13.22
N SER A 80 12.23 9.03 -12.52
CA SER A 80 12.04 9.03 -11.07
C SER A 80 10.64 8.54 -10.73
N VAL A 81 10.58 7.43 -10.01
CA VAL A 81 9.33 6.71 -9.75
C VAL A 81 8.80 7.05 -8.36
N PHE A 82 7.56 7.56 -8.32
CA PHE A 82 6.83 7.88 -7.11
C PHE A 82 5.52 7.11 -7.03
N ARG A 83 4.91 7.12 -5.84
CA ARG A 83 3.63 6.50 -5.56
C ARG A 83 2.66 7.51 -4.94
N TRP A 84 1.50 7.65 -5.56
CA TRP A 84 0.45 8.54 -5.09
C TRP A 84 -0.51 7.82 -4.15
N ALA A 85 -0.77 8.39 -2.96
CA ALA A 85 -1.61 7.78 -1.93
C ALA A 85 -2.72 8.76 -1.47
N PRO A 86 -3.77 8.98 -2.28
CA PRO A 86 -4.68 10.10 -2.09
C PRO A 86 -5.62 9.96 -0.90
N GLU A 87 -6.04 8.74 -0.57
CA GLU A 87 -6.99 8.49 0.51
C GLU A 87 -6.55 7.29 1.35
N GLN A 88 -6.79 7.39 2.66
CA GLN A 88 -6.49 6.33 3.61
C GLN A 88 -7.55 6.23 4.69
N MET A 89 -7.80 5.01 5.15
CA MET A 89 -8.53 4.75 6.38
C MET A 89 -7.50 4.56 7.50
N ILE A 90 -7.66 5.26 8.63
CA ILE A 90 -6.72 5.20 9.78
C ILE A 90 -7.52 5.08 11.09
N THR A 91 -7.01 4.34 12.08
CA THR A 91 -7.69 4.18 13.39
C THR A 91 -8.10 5.54 13.96
N ALA A 92 -9.41 5.72 14.20
CA ALA A 92 -9.99 7.01 14.54
C ALA A 92 -9.42 7.66 15.82
N SER A 93 -8.98 6.85 16.78
CA SER A 93 -8.39 7.33 18.03
C SER A 93 -6.92 7.76 17.90
N ASN A 94 -6.26 7.52 16.76
CA ASN A 94 -4.86 7.84 16.57
C ASN A 94 -4.69 9.19 15.84
N LYS A 95 -4.81 10.27 16.61
CA LYS A 95 -4.71 11.63 16.06
C LYS A 95 -3.33 11.94 15.45
N GLY A 96 -2.25 11.39 16.00
CA GLY A 96 -0.90 11.60 15.46
C GLY A 96 -0.74 11.02 14.05
N ALA A 97 -1.23 9.80 13.81
CA ALA A 97 -1.20 9.17 12.50
C ALA A 97 -2.14 9.87 11.49
N ILE A 98 -3.32 10.32 11.94
CA ILE A 98 -4.25 11.09 11.11
C ILE A 98 -3.61 12.41 10.68
N ASP A 99 -3.20 13.24 11.64
CA ASP A 99 -2.63 14.56 11.38
C ASP A 99 -1.36 14.46 10.53
N GLY A 100 -0.53 13.42 10.77
CA GLY A 100 0.67 13.15 9.98
C GLY A 100 0.37 12.84 8.51
N SER A 101 -0.66 12.04 8.22
CA SER A 101 -1.06 11.73 6.84
C SER A 101 -1.74 12.92 6.15
N GLU A 102 -2.62 13.63 6.86
CA GLU A 102 -3.29 14.83 6.35
C GLU A 102 -2.32 15.97 6.02
N ALA A 103 -1.18 16.06 6.72
CA ALA A 103 -0.15 17.07 6.45
C ALA A 103 0.44 16.96 5.03
N TYR A 104 0.45 15.76 4.42
CA TYR A 104 0.86 15.56 3.03
C TYR A 104 -0.26 15.85 2.02
N GLY A 105 -1.50 16.04 2.49
CA GLY A 105 -2.70 16.24 1.69
C GLY A 105 -3.53 14.97 1.47
N THR A 106 -3.20 13.86 2.14
CA THR A 106 -4.03 12.65 2.11
C THR A 106 -5.41 12.93 2.72
N VAL A 107 -6.47 12.52 2.05
CA VAL A 107 -7.80 12.49 2.67
C VAL A 107 -7.86 11.29 3.61
N VAL A 108 -7.95 11.56 4.91
CA VAL A 108 -8.06 10.50 5.91
C VAL A 108 -9.52 10.29 6.29
N HIS A 109 -9.92 9.02 6.35
CA HIS A 109 -11.20 8.58 6.89
C HIS A 109 -10.96 7.96 8.27
N PRO A 110 -11.16 8.69 9.39
CA PRO A 110 -11.05 8.15 10.74
C PRO A 110 -11.97 6.95 10.91
N SER A 111 -11.41 5.77 11.16
CA SER A 111 -12.08 4.48 11.00
C SER A 111 -11.99 3.60 12.24
N THR A 112 -12.98 2.73 12.40
CA THR A 112 -12.88 1.56 13.28
C THR A 112 -12.41 0.36 12.48
N PHE A 113 -11.49 -0.43 13.04
CA PHE A 113 -10.94 -1.61 12.40
C PHE A 113 -11.39 -2.89 13.11
N ALA A 114 -11.64 -3.92 12.31
CA ALA A 114 -11.87 -5.27 12.77
C ALA A 114 -11.01 -6.22 11.93
N PRO A 115 -10.14 -7.02 12.54
CA PRO A 115 -9.77 -7.06 13.96
C PRO A 115 -9.03 -5.79 14.42
N GLN A 116 -9.13 -5.45 15.72
CA GLN A 116 -8.48 -4.24 16.27
C GLN A 116 -6.96 -4.39 16.44
N CYS A 117 -6.50 -5.53 17.00
CA CYS A 117 -5.09 -5.74 17.38
C CYS A 117 -4.45 -7.01 16.78
N ASP A 118 -5.18 -7.78 15.98
CA ASP A 118 -4.66 -9.00 15.34
C ASP A 118 -4.93 -8.96 13.85
N ALA A 119 -4.08 -8.32 13.06
CA ALA A 119 -4.29 -8.16 11.61
C ALA A 119 -4.40 -9.49 10.82
N TYR A 120 -4.23 -10.65 11.47
CA TYR A 120 -4.36 -11.98 10.89
C TYR A 120 -5.47 -12.81 11.54
N ALA A 121 -6.44 -12.18 12.23
CA ALA A 121 -7.58 -12.90 12.79
C ALA A 121 -8.29 -13.72 11.70
N THR A 122 -8.64 -14.95 12.05
CA THR A 122 -9.20 -15.93 11.13
C THR A 122 -10.73 -15.99 11.21
N LEU A 123 -11.35 -16.19 10.05
CA LEU A 123 -12.73 -16.61 9.91
C LEU A 123 -12.84 -18.12 10.12
N SER A 124 -14.06 -18.62 10.31
CA SER A 124 -14.34 -20.06 10.51
C SER A 124 -13.85 -20.96 9.36
N GLY A 125 -13.66 -20.41 8.15
CA GLY A 125 -13.10 -21.11 6.98
C GLY A 125 -11.57 -21.06 6.87
N GLY A 126 -10.85 -20.50 7.85
CA GLY A 126 -9.39 -20.37 7.84
C GLY A 126 -8.84 -19.21 7.00
N SER A 127 -9.68 -18.50 6.25
CA SER A 127 -9.34 -17.18 5.70
C SER A 127 -9.05 -16.21 6.82
N THR A 128 -8.17 -15.23 6.58
CA THR A 128 -8.00 -14.07 7.47
C THR A 128 -8.78 -12.89 6.92
N PHE A 129 -9.11 -11.91 7.77
CA PHE A 129 -9.85 -10.73 7.31
C PHE A 129 -9.30 -9.43 7.91
N PHE A 130 -9.57 -8.33 7.22
CA PHE A 130 -9.26 -6.99 7.69
C PHE A 130 -10.31 -6.02 7.16
N LYS A 131 -11.02 -5.35 8.06
CA LYS A 131 -12.12 -4.46 7.76
C LYS A 131 -11.93 -3.11 8.41
N ALA A 132 -12.18 -2.06 7.66
CA ALA A 132 -12.20 -0.67 8.10
C ALA A 132 -13.57 -0.06 7.78
N THR A 133 -14.12 0.72 8.71
CA THR A 133 -15.39 1.44 8.52
C THR A 133 -15.31 2.85 9.10
N SER A 134 -15.73 3.83 8.32
CA SER A 134 -15.88 5.24 8.71
C SER A 134 -17.17 5.78 8.10
N ASN A 135 -18.21 6.00 8.91
CA ASN A 135 -19.53 6.39 8.43
C ASN A 135 -20.03 5.47 7.30
N SER A 136 -20.28 6.02 6.10
CA SER A 136 -20.65 5.26 4.89
C SER A 136 -19.46 4.69 4.12
N THR A 137 -18.22 5.06 4.46
CA THR A 137 -16.99 4.60 3.82
C THR A 137 -16.50 3.31 4.46
N TYR A 138 -16.08 2.34 3.65
CA TYR A 138 -15.56 1.07 4.12
C TYR A 138 -14.50 0.49 3.18
N MET A 139 -13.69 -0.38 3.77
CA MET A 139 -12.85 -1.34 3.06
C MET A 139 -12.94 -2.68 3.79
N SER A 140 -13.25 -3.75 3.06
CA SER A 140 -13.36 -5.10 3.59
C SER A 140 -12.50 -6.04 2.76
N LEU A 141 -11.61 -6.75 3.45
CA LEU A 141 -10.59 -7.59 2.86
C LEU A 141 -10.70 -8.98 3.45
N GLU A 142 -10.82 -9.99 2.59
CA GLU A 142 -10.76 -11.39 2.98
C GLU A 142 -9.62 -12.06 2.22
N TYR A 143 -8.76 -12.79 2.93
CA TYR A 143 -7.56 -13.41 2.39
C TYR A 143 -7.54 -14.90 2.66
N SER A 144 -7.33 -15.68 1.62
CA SER A 144 -7.05 -17.11 1.73
C SER A 144 -5.58 -17.36 1.43
N ARG A 145 -4.91 -18.17 2.26
CA ARG A 145 -3.55 -18.64 1.97
C ARG A 145 -3.54 -19.45 0.69
N LEU A 146 -2.57 -19.19 -0.17
CA LEU A 146 -2.35 -20.03 -1.33
C LEU A 146 -1.75 -21.38 -0.90
N PRO A 147 -2.19 -22.50 -1.50
CA PRO A 147 -1.51 -23.78 -1.34
C PRO A 147 -0.04 -23.68 -1.74
N SER A 148 0.84 -24.49 -1.14
CA SER A 148 2.29 -24.47 -1.41
C SER A 148 2.66 -24.71 -2.89
N CYS A 149 1.78 -25.34 -3.66
CA CYS A 149 1.96 -25.56 -5.10
C CYS A 149 1.52 -24.39 -6.00
N LYS A 150 0.95 -23.32 -5.43
CA LYS A 150 0.51 -22.12 -6.13
C LYS A 150 1.41 -20.95 -5.77
N THR A 151 1.68 -20.11 -6.75
CA THR A 151 2.50 -18.91 -6.59
C THR A 151 1.66 -17.65 -6.81
N VAL A 152 2.07 -16.56 -6.17
CA VAL A 152 1.57 -15.22 -6.48
C VAL A 152 2.13 -14.84 -7.87
N PRO A 153 1.31 -14.28 -8.79
CA PRO A 153 1.78 -13.88 -10.12
C PRO A 153 2.87 -12.79 -10.12
N TYR A 154 3.01 -12.09 -9.00
CA TYR A 154 3.95 -10.98 -8.80
C TYR A 154 5.05 -11.41 -7.82
N PRO A 155 6.34 -11.32 -8.19
CA PRO A 155 7.43 -11.74 -7.32
C PRO A 155 7.54 -10.82 -6.10
N LEU A 156 8.05 -11.35 -4.98
CA LEU A 156 8.28 -10.54 -3.78
C LEU A 156 9.18 -9.33 -4.06
N SER A 157 10.14 -9.44 -4.99
CA SER A 157 10.99 -8.32 -5.43
C SER A 157 10.19 -7.14 -6.00
N PHE A 158 9.06 -7.41 -6.67
CA PHE A 158 8.15 -6.36 -7.13
C PHE A 158 7.52 -5.62 -5.94
N PHE A 159 7.06 -6.34 -4.93
CA PHE A 159 6.54 -5.75 -3.69
C PHE A 159 7.61 -4.94 -2.95
N LYS A 160 8.86 -5.44 -2.89
CA LYS A 160 9.99 -4.68 -2.32
C LYS A 160 10.19 -3.36 -3.06
N ASN A 161 10.20 -3.38 -4.40
CA ASN A 161 10.37 -2.17 -5.18
C ASN A 161 9.21 -1.20 -4.98
N VAL A 162 7.98 -1.64 -5.25
CA VAL A 162 6.79 -0.77 -5.26
C VAL A 162 6.47 -0.18 -3.89
N THR A 163 6.76 -0.91 -2.81
CA THR A 163 6.51 -0.41 -1.45
C THR A 163 7.55 0.57 -0.94
N ASN A 164 8.75 0.56 -1.53
CA ASN A 164 9.84 1.49 -1.26
C ASN A 164 9.87 2.66 -2.25
N GLN A 165 8.83 2.90 -3.05
CA GLN A 165 8.73 4.13 -3.84
C GLN A 165 8.33 5.29 -2.91
N PRO A 166 8.90 6.50 -3.08
CA PRO A 166 8.48 7.65 -2.30
C PRO A 166 7.00 7.95 -2.49
N ILE A 167 6.34 8.31 -1.40
CA ILE A 167 4.91 8.58 -1.34
C ILE A 167 4.69 10.08 -1.49
N PHE A 168 3.68 10.46 -2.27
CA PHE A 168 3.24 11.85 -2.36
C PHE A 168 1.72 11.95 -2.48
N VAL A 169 1.18 13.13 -2.19
CA VAL A 169 -0.22 13.48 -2.51
C VAL A 169 -0.29 14.83 -3.22
N ASN A 170 0.16 15.90 -2.56
CA ASN A 170 0.14 17.26 -3.12
C ASN A 170 1.35 17.58 -4.02
N GLY A 171 2.35 16.70 -4.09
CA GLY A 171 3.56 16.85 -4.89
C GLY A 171 4.59 17.86 -4.36
N LYS A 172 4.37 18.46 -3.17
CA LYS A 172 5.30 19.41 -2.53
C LYS A 172 6.25 18.72 -1.56
N GLN A 173 5.67 17.87 -0.71
CA GLN A 173 6.40 17.08 0.27
C GLN A 173 6.15 15.61 -0.02
N CYS A 174 7.21 14.85 0.13
CA CYS A 174 7.21 13.41 -0.06
C CYS A 174 7.58 12.73 1.24
N ASP A 175 6.92 11.62 1.49
CA ASP A 175 7.31 10.67 2.52
C ASP A 175 8.18 9.58 1.89
N GLN A 176 9.28 9.23 2.55
CA GLN A 176 10.12 8.10 2.19
C GLN A 176 10.07 7.05 3.28
N MET A 177 9.05 6.18 3.18
CA MET A 177 8.92 4.97 3.98
C MET A 177 9.74 3.82 3.40
N ILE A 178 10.89 3.54 4.01
CA ILE A 178 11.80 2.44 3.64
C ILE A 178 11.40 1.17 4.40
N ARG A 179 10.86 0.18 3.69
CA ARG A 179 10.48 -1.13 4.24
C ARG A 179 11.58 -2.16 4.11
N LEU A 180 11.85 -2.87 5.20
CA LEU A 180 12.86 -3.93 5.25
C LEU A 180 12.20 -5.30 5.16
N PHE A 181 12.64 -6.10 4.19
CA PHE A 181 12.08 -7.43 3.94
C PHE A 181 13.02 -8.58 4.33
N ASP A 182 14.25 -8.29 4.73
CA ASP A 182 15.26 -9.30 5.08
C ASP A 182 15.60 -9.33 6.59
N THR A 183 14.59 -9.16 7.43
CA THR A 183 14.75 -9.11 8.90
C THR A 183 14.26 -10.41 9.55
N PRO A 184 14.57 -10.67 10.83
CA PRO A 184 13.96 -11.79 11.56
C PRO A 184 12.43 -11.76 11.57
N LEU A 185 11.79 -10.59 11.43
CA LEU A 185 10.33 -10.42 11.36
C LEU A 185 9.72 -10.91 10.03
N SER A 186 10.54 -11.25 9.04
CA SER A 186 10.12 -11.67 7.70
C SER A 186 10.83 -12.95 7.23
N LYS A 187 11.42 -13.72 8.16
CA LYS A 187 12.19 -14.97 7.90
C LYS A 187 11.61 -16.15 8.67
N GLY A 188 11.93 -17.37 8.21
CA GLY A 188 11.55 -18.61 8.90
C GLY A 188 10.04 -18.75 9.05
N ALA A 189 9.56 -18.89 10.29
CA ALA A 189 8.13 -18.99 10.61
C ALA A 189 7.33 -17.71 10.26
N PHE A 190 8.01 -16.57 10.07
CA PHE A 190 7.42 -15.29 9.70
C PHE A 190 7.67 -14.92 8.22
N ALA A 191 8.11 -15.90 7.41
CA ALA A 191 8.31 -15.68 5.99
C ALA A 191 7.02 -15.18 5.31
N PRO A 192 7.13 -14.31 4.29
CA PRO A 192 5.96 -13.80 3.57
C PRO A 192 5.01 -14.92 3.15
N SER A 193 3.76 -14.83 3.59
CA SER A 193 2.72 -15.82 3.30
C SER A 193 1.98 -15.41 2.02
N PRO A 194 2.04 -16.21 0.94
CA PRO A 194 1.33 -15.90 -0.30
C PRO A 194 -0.18 -16.02 -0.11
N VAL A 195 -0.93 -15.01 -0.53
CA VAL A 195 -2.38 -14.95 -0.35
C VAL A 195 -3.13 -14.58 -1.64
N LYS A 196 -4.37 -15.07 -1.73
CA LYS A 196 -5.40 -14.58 -2.65
C LYS A 196 -6.43 -13.80 -1.84
N ALA A 197 -6.81 -12.62 -2.33
CA ALA A 197 -7.71 -11.71 -1.67
C ALA A 197 -9.00 -11.49 -2.47
N LYS A 198 -10.08 -11.25 -1.72
CA LYS A 198 -11.29 -10.59 -2.17
C LYS A 198 -11.37 -9.24 -1.47
N ILE A 199 -11.63 -8.19 -2.23
CA ILE A 199 -11.65 -6.80 -1.76
C ILE A 199 -12.99 -6.19 -2.11
N GLU A 200 -13.63 -5.56 -1.14
CA GLU A 200 -14.81 -4.74 -1.34
C GLU A 200 -14.56 -3.39 -0.66
N ALA A 201 -14.70 -2.29 -1.40
CA ALA A 201 -14.41 -0.96 -0.88
C ALA A 201 -15.19 0.13 -1.60
N ASN A 202 -15.49 1.21 -0.90
CA ASN A 202 -15.96 2.47 -1.50
C ASN A 202 -15.12 3.68 -1.03
N VAL A 203 -13.90 3.42 -0.54
CA VAL A 203 -12.90 4.46 -0.32
C VAL A 203 -12.28 4.87 -1.65
N GLY A 204 -11.97 6.16 -1.80
CA GLY A 204 -11.42 6.69 -3.02
C GLY A 204 -10.01 6.18 -3.31
N PRO A 205 -9.47 6.55 -4.49
CA PRO A 205 -10.04 7.48 -5.46
C PRO A 205 -10.93 6.79 -6.51
N PHE A 206 -11.37 5.55 -6.28
CA PHE A 206 -12.35 4.91 -7.16
C PHE A 206 -13.70 5.63 -7.05
N PRO A 207 -14.34 5.99 -8.17
CA PRO A 207 -15.56 6.81 -8.16
C PRO A 207 -16.77 6.07 -7.59
N ASP A 208 -16.78 4.74 -7.73
CA ASP A 208 -17.88 3.88 -7.31
C ASP A 208 -17.38 2.82 -6.32
N ALA A 209 -18.32 2.18 -5.61
CA ALA A 209 -18.01 1.00 -4.84
C ALA A 209 -17.39 -0.08 -5.75
N THR A 210 -16.21 -0.54 -5.40
CA THR A 210 -15.43 -1.51 -6.16
C THR A 210 -15.39 -2.85 -5.45
N SER A 211 -15.43 -3.91 -6.26
CA SER A 211 -15.22 -5.28 -5.80
C SER A 211 -14.14 -5.91 -6.67
N PHE A 212 -12.99 -6.21 -6.09
CA PHE A 212 -11.91 -6.92 -6.76
C PHE A 212 -11.86 -8.36 -6.28
N LYS A 213 -11.86 -9.29 -7.24
CA LYS A 213 -11.70 -10.72 -7.01
C LYS A 213 -10.38 -11.17 -7.61
N GLU A 214 -9.81 -12.24 -7.06
CA GLU A 214 -8.55 -12.81 -7.55
C GLU A 214 -7.39 -11.80 -7.50
N VAL A 215 -7.34 -11.05 -6.41
CA VAL A 215 -6.22 -10.16 -6.11
C VAL A 215 -5.16 -11.00 -5.41
N PHE A 216 -3.88 -10.81 -5.73
CA PHE A 216 -2.81 -11.62 -5.17
C PHE A 216 -1.76 -10.77 -4.47
N GLY A 217 -1.14 -11.35 -3.45
CA GLY A 217 -0.10 -10.66 -2.70
C GLY A 217 0.46 -11.46 -1.54
N PHE A 218 0.94 -10.75 -0.52
CA PHE A 218 1.63 -11.33 0.62
C PHE A 218 1.11 -10.77 1.94
N GLN A 219 0.93 -11.65 2.91
CA GLN A 219 0.89 -11.29 4.33
C GLN A 219 2.30 -11.35 4.89
N ILE A 220 2.78 -10.23 5.39
CA ILE A 220 4.17 -10.07 5.86
C ILE A 220 4.25 -8.99 6.94
N ALA A 221 5.11 -9.17 7.94
CA ALA A 221 5.52 -8.11 8.84
C ALA A 221 6.80 -7.47 8.28
N THR A 222 6.81 -6.15 8.10
CA THR A 222 8.00 -5.42 7.64
C THR A 222 8.25 -4.27 8.60
N PRO A 223 9.40 -4.23 9.29
CA PRO A 223 9.82 -3.01 9.94
C PRO A 223 10.15 -1.97 8.86
N PHE A 224 10.09 -0.70 9.24
CA PHE A 224 10.34 0.39 8.33
C PHE A 224 11.07 1.55 9.01
N ILE A 225 11.71 2.36 8.17
CA ILE A 225 12.30 3.64 8.53
C ILE A 225 11.57 4.70 7.71
N GLU A 226 11.08 5.74 8.34
CA GLU A 226 10.31 6.79 7.66
C GLU A 226 11.05 8.12 7.72
N ASN A 227 11.40 8.66 6.55
CA ASN A 227 11.94 10.00 6.42
C ASN A 227 10.82 10.94 5.97
N ASN A 228 10.32 11.71 6.92
CA ASN A 228 9.16 12.57 6.76
C ASN A 228 9.51 13.97 6.20
N TYR A 229 8.54 14.61 5.57
CA TYR A 229 8.57 16.01 5.12
C TYR A 229 9.73 16.36 4.16
N LEU A 230 10.17 15.39 3.36
CA LEU A 230 11.23 15.60 2.38
C LEU A 230 10.72 16.45 1.22
N SER A 231 11.57 17.31 0.66
CA SER A 231 11.31 17.88 -0.66
C SER A 231 11.34 16.75 -1.70
N CYS A 232 10.28 16.62 -2.49
CA CYS A 232 10.19 15.57 -3.51
C CYS A 232 11.35 15.60 -4.51
N ASP A 233 11.89 16.79 -4.82
CA ASP A 233 13.05 16.95 -5.72
C ASP A 233 14.31 16.24 -5.20
N THR A 234 14.47 16.13 -3.87
CA THR A 234 15.63 15.46 -3.27
C THR A 234 15.60 13.94 -3.45
N LEU A 235 14.47 13.40 -3.88
CA LEU A 235 14.26 11.97 -4.14
C LEU A 235 14.39 11.61 -5.62
N LYS A 236 14.83 12.56 -6.46
CA LYS A 236 15.13 12.32 -7.87
C LYS A 236 16.10 11.13 -8.05
N GLY A 237 15.73 10.20 -8.92
CA GLY A 237 16.50 9.01 -9.24
C GLY A 237 16.56 7.96 -8.13
N TYR A 238 15.80 8.10 -7.05
CA TYR A 238 15.71 7.08 -6.03
C TYR A 238 15.05 5.82 -6.60
N GLN A 239 15.74 4.68 -6.50
CA GLN A 239 15.27 3.39 -7.04
C GLN A 239 14.83 2.40 -5.94
N GLY A 240 14.53 2.92 -4.75
CA GLY A 240 14.26 2.11 -3.55
C GLY A 240 15.53 1.86 -2.73
N ALA A 241 15.37 1.21 -1.58
CA ALA A 241 16.48 0.84 -0.71
C ALA A 241 17.03 -0.55 -1.09
N ASN A 242 18.35 -0.64 -1.26
CA ASN A 242 19.07 -1.91 -1.33
C ASN A 242 19.37 -2.38 0.10
N LEU A 243 18.33 -2.80 0.84
CA LEU A 243 18.44 -3.28 2.22
C LEU A 243 17.79 -4.66 2.39
#